data_AF-A0A419X306-F1
#
_entry.id   AF-A0A419X306-F1
#
_cell.length_a   1.000
_cell.length_b   1.000
_cell.length_c   1.000
_cell.angle_alpha   90.00
_cell.angle_beta   90.00
_cell.angle_gamma   90.00
#
_symmetry.space_group_name_H-M   'P 1'
#
loop_
_entity.id
_entity.type
_entity.pdbx_description
1 polymer ?
#
loop_
_entity_poly.entity_id
_entity_poly.type
_entity_poly.pdbx_seq_one_letter_code
_entity_poly.pdbx_strand_id
1 'polypeptide(L)'
;MNKINPWVFGIVFLSFFAFYAWNGFKLPIIFWGKTNKQDALIYDTKIHTVSFGGQVNWKQTVRYFYQVDNSWYDGSYTLKGAQSKQKVGNLISLEVSKLRPAKHRVRAFYKSDRNIYHMERHFETRQISGYKKLNLANDVFSLIDFSVQEDSISKYYGILNVKNDSIKELVPVIHYYKSKTYLEYQLVDDDLRNQFYNKYKQMEFEKKDNSIRIDPLKEIFYQSYRNAYNH
;
A
#
# COMPACT_ATOMS: atom_id res chain seq x y z
N MET A 1 -47.02 8.70 17.60
CA MET A 1 -46.33 9.36 16.48
C MET A 1 -46.27 10.85 16.77
N ASN A 2 -45.09 11.40 17.09
CA ASN A 2 -44.96 12.83 17.41
C ASN A 2 -45.11 13.67 16.13
N LYS A 3 -46.11 14.55 16.10
CA LYS A 3 -46.30 15.55 15.03
C LYS A 3 -45.17 16.57 15.14
N ILE A 4 -44.13 16.42 14.31
CA ILE A 4 -43.06 17.40 14.21
C ILE A 4 -43.66 18.67 13.58
N ASN A 5 -43.58 19.79 14.31
CA ASN A 5 -44.14 21.06 13.90
C ASN A 5 -43.34 21.61 12.68
N PRO A 6 -43.98 21.84 11.52
CA PRO A 6 -43.31 22.31 10.31
C PRO A 6 -42.61 23.68 10.50
N TRP A 7 -43.10 24.51 11.42
CA TRP A 7 -42.47 25.79 11.75
C TRP A 7 -41.11 25.62 12.43
N VAL A 8 -40.94 24.57 13.23
CA VAL A 8 -39.64 24.26 13.86
C VAL A 8 -38.63 23.87 12.79
N PHE A 9 -39.06 23.14 11.77
CA PHE A 9 -38.19 22.78 10.64
C PHE A 9 -37.77 24.01 9.83
N GLY A 10 -38.71 24.93 9.59
CA GLY A 10 -38.44 26.20 8.93
C GLY A 10 -37.43 27.06 9.69
N ILE A 11 -37.58 27.18 11.01
CA ILE A 11 -36.65 27.95 11.86
C ILE A 11 -35.25 27.33 11.85
N VAL A 12 -35.15 26.01 12.02
CA VAL A 12 -33.85 25.30 12.01
C VAL A 12 -33.15 25.45 10.65
N PHE A 13 -33.89 25.32 9.56
CA PHE A 13 -33.35 25.49 8.22
C PHE A 13 -32.86 26.92 7.97
N LEU A 14 -33.66 27.93 8.37
CA LEU A 14 -33.31 29.34 8.21
C LEU A 14 -32.08 29.72 9.05
N SER A 15 -31.98 29.22 10.28
CA SER A 15 -30.80 29.41 11.14
C SER A 15 -29.54 28.77 10.54
N PHE A 16 -29.66 27.55 9.99
CA PHE A 16 -28.54 26.89 9.33
C PHE A 16 -28.10 27.63 8.08
N PHE A 17 -29.04 28.13 7.28
CA PHE A 17 -28.77 28.88 6.06
C PHE A 17 -28.17 30.26 6.35
N ALA A 18 -28.67 30.96 7.36
CA ALA A 18 -28.10 32.23 7.82
C ALA A 18 -26.67 32.05 8.35
N PHE A 19 -26.40 30.99 9.11
CA PHE A 19 -25.06 30.64 9.57
C PHE A 19 -24.11 30.28 8.40
N TYR A 20 -24.62 29.57 7.40
CA TYR A 20 -23.86 29.21 6.20
C TYR A 20 -23.55 30.44 5.33
N ALA A 21 -24.52 31.35 5.16
CA ALA A 21 -24.35 32.62 4.45
C ALA A 21 -23.38 33.55 5.19
N TRP A 22 -23.43 33.61 6.53
CA TRP A 22 -22.49 34.37 7.35
C TRP A 22 -21.03 33.90 7.17
N ASN A 23 -20.82 32.61 6.92
CA ASN A 23 -19.52 32.04 6.58
C ASN A 23 -19.17 32.15 5.08
N GLY A 24 -19.88 32.98 4.32
CA GLY A 24 -19.65 33.19 2.88
C GLY A 24 -19.90 31.94 2.05
N PHE A 25 -20.89 31.12 2.43
CA PHE A 25 -21.20 29.82 1.84
C PHE A 25 -20.02 28.84 1.86
N LYS A 26 -19.07 29.02 2.79
CA LYS A 26 -17.99 28.08 3.04
C LYS A 26 -18.37 27.23 4.24
N LEU A 27 -18.25 25.91 4.09
CA LEU A 27 -18.40 24.99 5.22
C LEU A 27 -17.37 25.36 6.30
N PRO A 28 -17.77 25.48 7.58
CA PRO A 28 -16.85 25.85 8.65
C PRO A 28 -15.73 24.81 8.75
N ILE A 29 -14.51 25.25 8.44
CA ILE A 29 -13.27 24.44 8.43
C ILE A 29 -12.95 23.88 9.83
N ILE A 30 -13.63 24.39 10.86
CA ILE A 30 -13.51 23.98 12.27
C ILE A 30 -13.69 22.46 12.43
N PHE A 31 -14.55 21.81 11.64
CA PHE A 31 -14.75 20.36 11.71
C PHE A 31 -13.64 19.53 11.03
N TRP A 32 -12.78 20.15 10.21
CA TRP A 32 -11.81 19.44 9.37
C TRP A 32 -10.37 19.55 9.90
N GLY A 33 -10.17 20.33 10.97
CA GLY A 33 -8.86 20.50 11.61
C GLY A 33 -7.85 21.21 10.71
N LYS A 34 -6.76 21.71 11.29
CA LYS A 34 -5.65 22.23 10.50
C LYS A 34 -5.01 21.09 9.71
N THR A 35 -4.86 21.28 8.41
CA THR A 35 -4.05 20.41 7.56
C THR A 35 -2.60 20.86 7.62
N ASN A 36 -1.68 19.89 7.69
CA ASN A 36 -0.24 20.14 7.68
C ASN A 36 0.38 19.54 6.41
N LYS A 37 1.47 20.15 5.97
CA LYS A 37 2.31 19.57 4.93
C LYS A 37 3.08 18.40 5.54
N GLN A 38 3.01 17.24 4.89
CA GLN A 38 3.72 16.04 5.29
C GLN A 38 4.38 15.42 4.07
N ASP A 39 5.62 14.97 4.20
CA ASP A 39 6.29 14.24 3.13
C ASP A 39 6.04 12.75 3.27
N ALA A 40 5.85 12.10 2.12
CA ALA A 40 5.63 10.67 1.96
C ALA A 40 6.66 10.08 1.00
N LEU A 41 6.98 8.80 1.17
CA LEU A 41 7.95 8.08 0.35
C LEU A 41 7.25 7.00 -0.48
N ILE A 42 7.51 6.98 -1.78
CA ILE A 42 6.92 5.99 -2.70
C ILE A 42 7.59 4.64 -2.49
N TYR A 43 6.82 3.59 -2.21
CA TYR A 43 7.36 2.24 -1.99
C TYR A 43 6.98 1.23 -3.08
N ASP A 44 5.97 1.52 -3.88
CA ASP A 44 5.54 0.66 -4.97
C ASP A 44 4.96 1.50 -6.11
N THR A 45 5.16 1.03 -7.33
CA THR A 45 4.62 1.69 -8.53
C THR A 45 4.14 0.65 -9.53
N LYS A 46 2.93 0.81 -10.04
CA LYS A 46 2.34 -0.07 -11.06
C LYS A 46 1.90 0.73 -12.26
N ILE A 47 2.43 0.39 -13.43
CA ILE A 47 2.06 1.00 -14.71
C ILE A 47 0.96 0.14 -15.35
N HIS A 48 -0.10 0.80 -15.79
CA HIS A 48 -1.19 0.23 -16.55
C HIS A 48 -1.23 0.89 -17.93
N THR A 49 -1.20 0.09 -18.98
CA THR A 49 -1.45 0.56 -20.35
C THR A 49 -2.95 0.47 -20.62
N VAL A 50 -3.50 1.52 -21.20
CA VAL A 50 -4.90 1.58 -21.61
C VAL A 50 -4.91 1.99 -23.08
N SER A 51 -5.38 1.09 -23.94
CA SER A 51 -5.61 1.38 -25.35
C SER A 51 -7.06 1.78 -25.54
N PHE A 52 -7.31 2.99 -26.04
CA PHE A 52 -8.64 3.42 -26.47
C PHE A 52 -8.49 4.19 -27.79
N GLY A 53 -9.15 3.72 -28.85
CA GLY A 53 -9.10 4.39 -30.16
C GLY A 53 -7.72 4.43 -30.83
N GLY A 54 -6.86 3.43 -30.62
CA GLY A 54 -5.54 3.34 -31.25
C GLY A 54 -4.43 4.17 -30.61
N GLN A 55 -4.76 5.01 -29.61
CA GLN A 55 -3.76 5.71 -28.80
C GLN A 55 -3.44 4.92 -27.53
N VAL A 56 -2.16 4.60 -27.33
CA VAL A 56 -1.66 3.94 -26.12
C VAL A 56 -1.48 5.00 -25.03
N ASN A 57 -2.45 5.10 -24.12
CA ASN A 57 -2.34 5.90 -22.92
C ASN A 57 -1.78 5.07 -21.78
N TRP A 58 -0.99 5.69 -20.90
CA TRP A 58 -0.49 5.04 -19.70
C TRP A 58 -1.05 5.71 -18.45
N LYS A 59 -1.33 4.91 -17.43
CA LYS A 59 -1.64 5.34 -16.07
C LYS A 59 -0.63 4.69 -15.14
N GLN A 60 -0.17 5.43 -14.15
CA GLN A 60 0.71 4.87 -13.12
C GLN A 60 0.09 5.06 -11.75
N THR A 61 -0.14 3.98 -11.04
CA THR A 61 -0.54 4.02 -9.63
C THR A 61 0.72 3.94 -8.79
N VAL A 62 0.91 4.91 -7.91
CA VAL A 62 1.98 4.92 -6.90
C VAL A 62 1.38 4.62 -5.55
N ARG A 63 2.09 3.85 -4.73
CA ARG A 63 1.78 3.63 -3.33
C ARG A 63 2.90 4.20 -2.48
N TYR A 64 2.53 4.82 -1.38
CA TYR A 64 3.44 5.56 -0.53
C TYR A 64 3.09 5.39 0.92
N PHE A 65 4.09 5.53 1.79
CA PHE A 65 3.89 5.63 3.22
C PHE A 65 4.35 6.99 3.74
N TYR A 66 3.73 7.44 4.83
CA TYR A 66 4.02 8.70 5.49
C TYR A 66 3.80 8.56 6.99
N GLN A 67 4.46 9.41 7.76
CA GLN A 67 4.38 9.39 9.22
C GLN A 67 3.62 10.62 9.73
N VAL A 68 2.68 10.42 10.65
CA VAL A 68 1.99 11.52 11.36
C VAL A 68 2.00 11.17 12.84
N ASP A 69 2.54 12.07 13.67
CA ASP A 69 2.62 11.90 15.12
C ASP A 69 3.10 10.49 15.53
N ASN A 70 4.24 10.08 14.95
CA ASN A 70 4.92 8.79 15.08
C ASN A 70 4.21 7.55 14.51
N SER A 71 2.98 7.68 14.03
CA SER A 71 2.25 6.58 13.40
C SER A 71 2.46 6.57 11.89
N TRP A 72 2.68 5.37 11.33
CA TRP A 72 2.79 5.17 9.89
C TRP A 72 1.42 4.97 9.25
N TYR A 73 1.24 5.60 8.10
CA TYR A 73 0.06 5.48 7.25
C TYR A 73 0.49 5.17 5.83
N ASP A 74 -0.39 4.54 5.07
CA ASP A 74 -0.19 4.29 3.66
C ASP A 74 -1.30 4.94 2.81
N GLY A 75 -0.96 5.20 1.56
CA GLY A 75 -1.88 5.76 0.58
C GLY A 75 -1.53 5.28 -0.83
N SER A 76 -2.46 5.52 -1.74
CA SER A 76 -2.22 5.33 -3.17
C SER A 76 -2.68 6.55 -3.95
N TYR A 77 -2.05 6.77 -5.10
CA TYR A 77 -2.41 7.85 -6.01
C TYR A 77 -2.17 7.41 -7.44
N THR A 78 -3.15 7.63 -8.31
CA THR A 78 -3.02 7.35 -9.74
C THR A 78 -2.65 8.63 -10.49
N LEU A 79 -1.45 8.63 -11.04
CA LEU A 79 -0.94 9.67 -11.92
C LEU A 79 -1.77 9.71 -13.20
N LYS A 80 -2.07 10.94 -13.63
CA LYS A 80 -2.72 11.24 -14.91
C LYS A 80 -1.66 11.51 -15.98
N GLY A 81 -1.97 11.26 -17.25
CA GLY A 81 -0.99 11.20 -18.34
C GLY A 81 -0.08 12.43 -18.56
N ALA A 82 -0.43 13.60 -18.02
CA ALA A 82 0.42 14.79 -18.08
C ALA A 82 1.53 14.83 -17.00
N GLN A 83 1.45 13.97 -15.98
CA GLN A 83 2.42 13.93 -14.88
C GLN A 83 3.58 13.00 -15.26
N SER A 84 4.81 13.37 -14.90
CA SER A 84 5.97 12.51 -15.14
C SER A 84 5.88 11.20 -14.36
N LYS A 85 6.39 10.11 -14.95
CA LYS A 85 6.50 8.81 -14.28
C LYS A 85 7.28 8.95 -12.98
N GLN A 86 6.75 8.35 -11.93
CA GLN A 86 7.38 8.32 -10.61
C GLN A 86 8.12 7.00 -10.41
N LYS A 87 9.10 6.99 -9.50
CA LYS A 87 9.86 5.79 -9.15
C LYS A 87 9.78 5.53 -7.65
N VAL A 88 10.11 4.31 -7.25
CA VAL A 88 10.29 3.95 -5.83
C VAL A 88 11.38 4.84 -5.21
N GLY A 89 11.10 5.31 -4.00
CA GLY A 89 11.88 6.26 -3.21
C GLY A 89 11.81 7.73 -3.66
N ASN A 90 10.99 8.07 -4.67
CA ASN A 90 10.61 9.47 -4.85
C ASN A 90 9.76 9.96 -3.67
N LEU A 91 9.78 11.26 -3.43
CA LEU A 91 9.01 11.92 -2.38
C LEU A 91 7.70 12.49 -2.93
N ILE A 92 6.66 12.45 -2.11
CA ILE A 92 5.37 13.08 -2.36
C ILE A 92 5.09 14.06 -1.23
N SER A 93 4.76 15.29 -1.57
CA SER A 93 4.21 16.22 -0.58
C SER A 93 2.70 16.03 -0.47
N LEU A 94 2.27 15.72 0.74
CA LEU A 94 0.88 15.54 1.13
C LEU A 94 0.40 16.74 1.94
N GLU A 95 -0.90 16.99 1.84
CA GLU A 95 -1.66 17.77 2.79
C GLU A 95 -2.49 16.81 3.63
N VAL A 96 -2.24 16.76 4.93
CA VAL A 96 -2.80 15.75 5.85
C VAL A 96 -3.44 16.43 7.05
N SER A 97 -4.65 16.02 7.43
CA SER A 97 -5.27 16.44 8.70
C SER A 97 -4.79 15.54 9.83
N LYS A 98 -4.26 16.11 10.92
CA LYS A 98 -3.83 15.33 12.10
C LYS A 98 -4.95 14.50 12.72
N LEU A 99 -6.19 15.02 12.71
CA LEU A 99 -7.35 14.34 13.27
C LEU A 99 -7.82 13.16 12.42
N ARG A 100 -7.50 13.18 11.11
CA ARG A 100 -7.88 12.13 10.16
C ARG A 100 -6.75 11.88 9.17
N PRO A 101 -5.62 11.29 9.61
CA PRO A 101 -4.43 11.17 8.77
C PRO A 101 -4.67 10.36 7.49
N ALA A 102 -5.59 9.39 7.52
CA ALA A 102 -5.99 8.61 6.35
C ALA A 102 -6.63 9.47 5.23
N LYS A 103 -7.21 10.63 5.56
CA LYS A 103 -7.72 11.59 4.57
C LYS A 103 -6.62 12.60 4.26
N HIS A 104 -6.02 12.44 3.09
CA HIS A 104 -4.94 13.30 2.63
C HIS A 104 -5.11 13.68 1.15
N ARG A 105 -4.38 14.71 0.74
CA ARG A 105 -4.32 15.17 -0.65
C ARG A 105 -2.87 15.23 -1.12
N VAL A 106 -2.60 14.63 -2.28
CA VAL A 106 -1.31 14.78 -2.96
C VAL A 106 -1.22 16.18 -3.55
N ARG A 107 -0.17 16.93 -3.18
CA ARG A 107 0.09 18.28 -3.70
C ARG A 107 1.12 18.26 -4.82
N ALA A 108 2.22 17.56 -4.63
CA ALA A 108 3.34 17.57 -5.56
C ALA A 108 4.23 16.34 -5.40
N PHE A 109 5.03 16.09 -6.44
CA PHE A 109 6.03 15.02 -6.50
C PHE A 109 7.41 15.64 -6.62
N TYR A 110 8.38 15.08 -5.92
CA TYR A 110 9.77 15.51 -5.98
C TYR A 110 10.68 14.28 -6.06
N LYS A 111 11.78 14.42 -6.80
CA LYS A 111 12.84 13.42 -6.72
C LYS A 111 13.47 13.51 -5.33
N SER A 112 13.83 12.38 -4.75
CA SER A 112 14.63 12.40 -3.54
C SER A 112 16.04 12.84 -3.92
N ASP A 113 16.45 14.02 -3.47
CA ASP A 113 17.82 14.52 -3.60
C ASP A 113 18.76 13.87 -2.57
N ARG A 114 18.30 12.84 -1.83
CA ARG A 114 19.15 12.03 -0.94
C ARG A 114 20.12 11.23 -1.80
N ASN A 115 21.21 11.90 -2.16
CA ASN A 115 22.27 11.49 -3.05
C ASN A 115 23.17 10.38 -2.49
N ILE A 116 22.82 9.76 -1.36
CA ILE A 116 23.82 9.01 -0.60
C ILE A 116 23.99 7.60 -1.17
N TYR A 117 22.94 6.97 -1.73
CA TYR A 117 23.04 5.63 -2.34
C TYR A 117 22.05 5.42 -3.49
N HIS A 118 22.42 5.83 -4.72
CA HIS A 118 21.78 5.43 -5.98
C HIS A 118 21.95 3.93 -6.27
N MET A 119 21.52 3.08 -5.35
CA MET A 119 21.72 1.66 -5.42
C MET A 119 20.36 0.98 -5.44
N GLU A 120 19.77 0.96 -6.64
CA GLU A 120 18.84 -0.09 -7.00
C GLU A 120 19.62 -1.41 -6.92
N ARG A 121 19.39 -2.18 -5.85
CA ARG A 121 19.99 -3.50 -5.66
C ARG A 121 18.90 -4.54 -5.57
N HIS A 122 19.14 -5.66 -6.22
CA HIS A 122 18.23 -6.79 -6.24
C HIS A 122 18.97 -8.03 -5.75
N PHE A 123 18.38 -8.70 -4.77
CA PHE A 123 18.84 -9.97 -4.23
C PHE A 123 17.71 -10.97 -4.31
N GLU A 124 18.01 -12.16 -4.79
CA GLU A 124 17.08 -13.27 -4.85
C GLU A 124 17.77 -14.54 -4.37
N THR A 125 17.08 -15.29 -3.52
CA THR A 125 17.51 -16.62 -3.10
C THR A 125 16.37 -17.59 -3.31
N ARG A 126 16.65 -18.68 -4.00
CA ARG A 126 15.71 -19.79 -4.21
C ARG A 126 15.89 -20.79 -3.09
N GLN A 127 14.77 -21.29 -2.58
CA GLN A 127 14.71 -22.30 -1.53
C GLN A 127 13.98 -23.53 -2.07
N ILE A 128 14.20 -24.70 -1.47
CA ILE A 128 13.59 -25.97 -1.90
C ILE A 128 12.06 -25.87 -2.04
N SER A 129 11.43 -25.07 -1.19
CA SER A 129 9.98 -24.88 -1.17
C SER A 129 9.59 -23.40 -1.18
N GLY A 130 10.28 -22.56 -1.96
CA GLY A 130 9.97 -21.13 -2.01
C GLY A 130 11.06 -20.24 -2.59
N TYR A 131 10.91 -18.93 -2.41
CA TYR A 131 11.97 -17.98 -2.71
C TYR A 131 11.86 -16.76 -1.80
N LYS A 132 12.99 -16.08 -1.60
CA LYS A 132 13.02 -14.74 -1.01
C LYS A 132 13.63 -13.75 -1.98
N LYS A 133 13.00 -12.58 -2.10
CA LYS A 133 13.42 -11.50 -2.99
C LYS A 133 13.48 -10.19 -2.23
N LEU A 134 14.67 -9.61 -2.12
CA LEU A 134 14.91 -8.30 -1.52
C LEU A 134 15.26 -7.30 -2.62
N ASN A 135 14.52 -6.20 -2.71
CA ASN A 135 14.89 -5.06 -3.55
C ASN A 135 15.13 -3.85 -2.67
N LEU A 136 16.23 -3.16 -2.89
CA LEU A 136 16.56 -1.88 -2.27
C LEU A 136 16.52 -0.81 -3.36
N ALA A 137 15.82 0.29 -3.12
CA ALA A 137 15.76 1.42 -4.03
C ALA A 137 15.53 2.71 -3.23
N ASN A 138 16.48 3.65 -3.28
CA ASN A 138 16.32 5.01 -2.76
C ASN A 138 15.72 5.07 -1.34
N ASP A 139 16.45 4.52 -0.36
CA ASP A 139 16.05 4.37 1.05
C ASP A 139 14.80 3.53 1.32
N VAL A 140 14.23 2.86 0.31
CA VAL A 140 13.12 1.92 0.46
C VAL A 140 13.62 0.50 0.26
N PHE A 141 13.12 -0.44 1.06
CA PHE A 141 13.22 -1.85 0.75
C PHE A 141 11.86 -2.48 0.47
N SER A 142 11.87 -3.52 -0.37
CA SER A 142 10.78 -4.48 -0.48
C SER A 142 11.34 -5.88 -0.29
N LEU A 143 10.71 -6.69 0.55
CA LEU A 143 11.05 -8.09 0.77
C LEU A 143 9.83 -8.94 0.44
N ILE A 144 9.98 -9.88 -0.47
CA ILE A 144 8.98 -10.91 -0.76
C ILE A 144 9.51 -12.22 -0.20
N ASP A 145 8.71 -12.88 0.63
CA ASP A 145 8.97 -14.20 1.17
C ASP A 145 7.83 -15.12 0.72
N PHE A 146 8.13 -16.01 -0.20
CA PHE A 146 7.18 -16.94 -0.77
C PHE A 146 7.50 -18.36 -0.29
N SER A 147 6.51 -19.02 0.29
CA SER A 147 6.61 -20.39 0.81
C SER A 147 5.55 -21.27 0.16
N VAL A 148 5.99 -22.32 -0.52
CA VAL A 148 5.09 -23.32 -1.09
C VAL A 148 4.54 -24.24 -0.01
N GLN A 149 5.35 -24.59 1.00
CA GLN A 149 4.94 -25.50 2.07
C GLN A 149 3.78 -24.92 2.90
N GLU A 150 3.80 -23.61 3.10
CA GLU A 150 2.73 -22.90 3.81
C GLU A 150 1.64 -22.37 2.87
N ASP A 151 1.82 -22.57 1.55
CA ASP A 151 1.05 -21.93 0.50
C ASP A 151 0.80 -20.44 0.79
N SER A 152 1.89 -19.71 1.01
CA SER A 152 1.85 -18.35 1.54
C SER A 152 2.81 -17.41 0.81
N ILE A 153 2.43 -16.14 0.73
CA ILE A 153 3.31 -15.05 0.31
C ILE A 153 3.22 -13.91 1.29
N SER A 154 4.38 -13.50 1.81
CA SER A 154 4.56 -12.31 2.62
C SER A 154 5.28 -11.25 1.79
N LYS A 155 4.82 -10.00 1.87
CA LYS A 155 5.48 -8.84 1.26
C LYS A 155 5.66 -7.77 2.31
N TYR A 156 6.90 -7.38 2.56
CA TYR A 156 7.24 -6.29 3.44
C TYR A 156 7.73 -5.11 2.62
N TYR A 157 7.31 -3.92 3.01
CA TYR A 157 7.86 -2.67 2.50
C TYR A 157 8.28 -1.80 3.68
N GLY A 158 9.38 -1.09 3.54
CA GLY A 158 9.86 -0.25 4.62
C GLY A 158 11.05 0.61 4.24
N ILE A 159 11.68 1.18 5.26
CA ILE A 159 12.74 2.17 5.11
C ILE A 159 14.08 1.53 5.44
N LEU A 160 15.10 1.90 4.68
CA LEU A 160 16.50 1.62 4.97
C LEU A 160 17.03 2.72 5.89
N ASN A 161 17.38 2.37 7.13
CA ASN A 161 18.06 3.28 8.03
C ASN A 161 19.56 2.95 8.02
N VAL A 162 20.40 3.96 7.80
CA VAL A 162 21.86 3.79 7.78
C VAL A 162 22.38 4.20 9.17
N LYS A 163 22.74 3.20 9.99
CA LYS A 163 23.36 3.39 11.30
C LYS A 163 24.87 3.31 11.13
N ASN A 164 25.51 4.48 11.08
CA ASN A 164 26.93 4.65 10.70
C ASN A 164 27.17 4.12 9.27
N ASP A 165 28.28 4.49 8.63
CA ASP A 165 28.54 4.25 7.19
C ASP A 165 28.57 2.77 6.73
N SER A 166 28.14 1.82 7.57
CA SER A 166 28.24 0.38 7.33
C SER A 166 26.98 -0.42 7.66
N ILE A 167 26.18 -0.04 8.67
CA ILE A 167 25.04 -0.86 9.10
C ILE A 167 23.76 -0.33 8.48
N LYS A 168 23.14 -1.17 7.65
CA LYS A 168 21.84 -0.90 7.04
C LYS A 168 20.77 -1.68 7.77
N GLU A 169 19.94 -0.98 8.53
CA GLU A 169 18.78 -1.54 9.22
C GLU A 169 17.55 -1.45 8.31
N LEU A 170 16.86 -2.57 8.13
CA LEU A 170 15.59 -2.63 7.39
C LEU A 170 14.44 -2.45 8.38
N VAL A 171 13.78 -1.30 8.33
CA VAL A 171 12.65 -0.97 9.21
C VAL A 171 11.33 -1.21 8.47
N PRO A 172 10.63 -2.34 8.70
CA PRO A 172 9.36 -2.62 8.04
C PRO A 172 8.29 -1.61 8.47
N VAL A 173 7.55 -1.11 7.50
CA VAL A 173 6.43 -0.17 7.68
C VAL A 173 5.11 -0.84 7.32
N ILE A 174 5.12 -1.62 6.23
CA ILE A 174 3.93 -2.28 5.68
C ILE A 174 4.21 -3.77 5.53
N HIS A 175 3.24 -4.58 5.91
CA HIS A 175 3.26 -6.02 5.72
C HIS A 175 1.97 -6.49 5.05
N TYR A 176 2.11 -7.15 3.91
CA TYR A 176 1.04 -7.90 3.26
C TYR A 176 1.29 -9.39 3.45
N TYR A 177 0.30 -10.10 3.94
CA TYR A 177 0.33 -11.55 4.06
C TYR A 177 -0.86 -12.13 3.34
N LYS A 178 -0.64 -13.17 2.53
CA LYS A 178 -1.69 -13.95 1.91
C LYS A 178 -1.34 -15.43 2.05
N SER A 179 -2.24 -16.20 2.64
CA SER A 179 -2.18 -17.66 2.68
C SER A 179 -3.21 -18.28 1.75
N LYS A 180 -3.05 -19.56 1.45
CA LYS A 180 -3.88 -20.33 0.51
C LYS A 180 -3.90 -19.70 -0.88
N THR A 181 -2.73 -19.23 -1.30
CA THR A 181 -2.56 -18.65 -2.62
C THR A 181 -2.65 -19.76 -3.66
N TYR A 182 -3.81 -19.97 -4.28
CA TYR A 182 -3.90 -20.81 -5.49
C TYR A 182 -2.94 -20.26 -6.56
N LEU A 183 -1.70 -20.70 -6.52
CA LEU A 183 -0.61 -20.30 -7.40
C LEU A 183 -0.45 -21.45 -8.37
N GLU A 184 -0.73 -21.15 -9.63
CA GLU A 184 -0.43 -22.05 -10.73
C GLU A 184 1.09 -21.98 -10.95
N TYR A 185 1.81 -22.96 -10.42
CA TYR A 185 3.26 -23.02 -10.52
C TYR A 185 3.67 -23.59 -11.88
N GLN A 186 4.32 -22.79 -12.72
CA GLN A 186 5.10 -23.34 -13.82
C GLN A 186 6.50 -23.68 -13.29
N LEU A 187 6.67 -24.94 -12.90
CA LEU A 187 7.99 -25.49 -12.55
C LEU A 187 8.81 -25.56 -13.84
N VAL A 188 9.83 -24.71 -13.95
CA VAL A 188 10.71 -24.57 -15.15
C VAL A 188 11.85 -25.60 -15.14
N ASP A 189 12.04 -26.28 -14.01
CA ASP A 189 13.13 -27.23 -13.79
C ASP A 189 12.54 -28.62 -13.49
N ASP A 190 12.86 -29.59 -14.34
CA ASP A 190 12.30 -30.95 -14.31
C ASP A 190 12.71 -31.72 -13.04
N ASP A 191 13.87 -31.42 -12.45
CA ASP A 191 14.32 -32.10 -11.23
C ASP A 191 13.58 -31.56 -9.99
N LEU A 192 13.43 -30.23 -9.90
CA LEU A 192 12.57 -29.58 -8.91
C LEU A 192 11.11 -30.02 -9.07
N ARG A 193 10.65 -30.21 -10.32
CA ARG A 193 9.29 -30.72 -10.60
C ARG A 193 9.09 -32.12 -10.05
N ASN A 194 10.04 -33.03 -10.25
CA ASN A 194 9.97 -34.39 -9.74
C ASN A 194 10.04 -34.45 -8.21
N GLN A 195 10.91 -33.65 -7.59
CA GLN A 195 11.01 -33.55 -6.12
C GLN A 195 9.73 -32.97 -5.51
N PHE A 196 9.15 -31.95 -6.14
CA PHE A 196 7.89 -31.34 -5.74
C PHE A 196 6.72 -32.33 -5.89
N TYR A 197 6.61 -33.00 -7.03
CA TYR A 197 5.57 -33.99 -7.30
C TYR A 197 5.62 -35.15 -6.29
N ASN A 198 6.80 -35.67 -5.97
CA ASN A 198 6.95 -36.76 -5.00
C ASN A 198 6.60 -36.34 -3.56
N LYS A 199 6.91 -35.10 -3.16
CA LYS A 199 6.61 -34.57 -1.82
C LYS A 199 5.10 -34.33 -1.60
N TYR A 200 4.38 -33.84 -2.60
CA TYR A 200 2.94 -33.51 -2.47
C TYR A 200 2.00 -34.66 -2.82
N LYS A 201 2.43 -35.66 -3.60
CA LYS A 201 1.68 -36.92 -3.79
C LYS A 201 1.49 -37.71 -2.49
N GLN A 202 2.34 -37.47 -1.49
CA GLN A 202 2.17 -38.02 -0.13
C GLN A 202 1.13 -37.26 0.72
N MET A 203 0.73 -36.04 0.35
CA MET A 203 -0.26 -35.25 1.11
C MET A 203 -1.70 -35.37 0.57
N GLU A 204 -1.90 -35.90 -0.64
CA GLU A 204 -3.25 -36.22 -1.18
C GLU A 204 -3.63 -37.68 -0.91
N PHE A 205 -3.94 -38.01 0.35
CA PHE A 205 -4.84 -39.12 0.71
C PHE A 205 -5.99 -38.61 1.58
N GLU A 206 -6.73 -37.64 1.06
CA GLU A 206 -8.13 -37.41 1.44
C GLU A 206 -8.81 -36.57 0.35
N LYS A 207 -9.07 -37.20 -0.80
CA LYS A 207 -9.78 -36.58 -1.91
C LYS A 207 -10.96 -37.47 -2.28
N LYS A 208 -12.18 -37.02 -1.96
CA LYS A 208 -13.40 -37.51 -2.60
C LYS A 208 -13.81 -36.52 -3.69
N ASP A 209 -13.70 -37.03 -4.91
CA ASP A 209 -14.47 -36.78 -6.13
C ASP A 209 -14.92 -35.36 -6.51
N ASN A 210 -14.29 -34.93 -7.62
CA ASN A 210 -14.88 -34.28 -8.78
C ASN A 210 -15.51 -32.89 -8.60
N SER A 211 -14.60 -31.91 -8.76
CA SER A 211 -14.81 -30.50 -9.09
C SER A 211 -15.61 -29.68 -8.08
N ILE A 212 -14.90 -28.80 -7.36
CA ILE A 212 -15.53 -27.71 -6.62
C ILE A 212 -14.99 -26.40 -7.18
N ARG A 213 -15.85 -25.68 -7.89
CA ARG A 213 -15.66 -24.26 -8.19
C ARG A 213 -16.01 -23.51 -6.90
N ILE A 214 -15.05 -22.80 -6.31
CA ILE A 214 -15.26 -22.04 -5.07
C ILE A 214 -14.90 -20.58 -5.33
N ASP A 215 -15.86 -19.70 -5.03
CA ASP A 215 -15.71 -18.26 -5.16
C ASP A 215 -14.60 -17.70 -4.25
N PRO A 216 -13.89 -16.64 -4.66
CA PRO A 216 -12.75 -16.12 -3.91
C PRO A 216 -13.19 -15.55 -2.56
N LEU A 217 -12.60 -16.08 -1.48
CA LEU A 217 -12.75 -15.55 -0.13
C LEU A 217 -11.94 -14.24 0.06
N LYS A 218 -12.54 -13.31 0.80
CA LYS A 218 -12.10 -11.93 1.05
C LYS A 218 -10.63 -11.79 1.50
N GLU A 219 -9.94 -10.80 0.93
CA GLU A 219 -8.64 -10.30 1.40
C GLU A 219 -8.72 -9.80 2.84
N ILE A 220 -7.73 -10.14 3.68
CA ILE A 220 -7.60 -9.66 5.06
C ILE A 220 -6.32 -8.84 5.18
N PHE A 221 -6.43 -7.61 5.69
CA PHE A 221 -5.34 -6.65 5.82
C PHE A 221 -4.84 -6.60 7.27
N TYR A 222 -3.53 -6.68 7.48
CA TYR A 222 -2.91 -6.46 8.78
C TYR A 222 -2.01 -5.21 8.74
N GLN A 223 -2.41 -4.14 9.44
CA GLN A 223 -1.52 -3.01 9.72
C GLN A 223 -0.66 -3.36 10.94
N SER A 224 0.67 -3.35 10.77
CA SER A 224 1.58 -3.52 11.90
C SER A 224 1.71 -2.21 12.67
N TYR A 225 1.07 -2.13 13.85
CA TYR A 225 1.30 -1.04 14.80
C TYR A 225 2.60 -1.32 15.56
N ARG A 226 3.59 -0.44 15.46
CA ARG A 226 4.73 -0.42 16.38
C ARG A 226 4.68 0.90 17.15
N ASN A 227 4.32 0.83 18.43
CA ASN A 227 4.58 1.91 19.37
C ASN A 227 6.10 2.06 19.48
N ALA A 228 6.62 3.23 19.12
CA ALA A 228 8.03 3.54 19.31
C ALA A 228 8.34 3.51 20.82
N TYR A 229 9.32 2.69 21.21
CA TYR A 229 9.88 2.70 22.55
C TYR A 229 10.51 4.06 22.83
N ASN A 230 10.12 4.69 23.93
CA ASN A 230 10.91 5.72 24.60
C ASN A 230 12.16 5.06 25.18
N HIS A 231 13.35 5.55 24.83
CA HIS A 231 14.52 5.66 25.71
C HIS A 231 15.48 6.71 25.15
#